data_AF-A0A7X9NLK1-F1
#
_entry.id   AF-A0A7X9NLK1-F1
#
_cell.length_a   1.000
_cell.length_b   1.000
_cell.length_c   1.000
_cell.angle_alpha   90.00
_cell.angle_beta   90.00
_cell.angle_gamma   90.00
#
_symmetry.space_group_name_H-M   'P 1'
#
loop_
_entity.id
_entity.type
_entity.pdbx_description
1 polymer ?
#
loop_
_entity_poly.entity_id
_entity_poly.type
_entity_poly.pdbx_seq_one_letter_code
_entity_poly.pdbx_strand_id
1 'polypeptide(L)'
;MKKFIVFFASGVLLFYCGMNLEKFITGDFHTLKSEQTVVATTFTQAQEEKTSTQSSNKKKKVTEEKDSPKEESTQPSIQNSEAISLREPFTVMKDFQTEKDAFTWRNLEPAILVNEQVNHLLFREGDIYAYPNQQAQKLSNAKQFHSLMAVSRQTVKSAGKLWYQVAFPDEVLGWVCEDQVTLHNEDYYFYQTGGVQPDLAQVKNLNIEVSISKKRVYVKSGQQTVYTMLCQTARNGYLTPTGTYHVNEYRAKSFWSTFGGADYAVGWKDGGLYLFHSVDKETDSGPYAKSQGLKLGVEGDGVSHGCIQLAIPDAKWFFEQLPTGILVTINE
;
A
#
# COMPACT_ATOMS: atom_id res chain seq x y z
N MET A 1 -64.51 20.11 11.08
CA MET A 1 -64.82 21.34 10.33
C MET A 1 -63.97 22.49 10.85
N LYS A 2 -63.40 23.28 9.93
CA LYS A 2 -62.66 24.56 10.04
C LYS A 2 -61.14 24.52 10.39
N LYS A 3 -60.39 25.16 9.47
CA LYS A 3 -58.92 25.36 9.32
C LYS A 3 -58.48 26.72 9.93
N PHE A 4 -57.20 26.90 10.26
CA PHE A 4 -56.36 28.14 10.18
C PHE A 4 -54.90 27.73 10.53
N ILE A 5 -53.85 27.78 9.68
CA ILE A 5 -53.05 28.84 9.01
C ILE A 5 -52.20 29.75 9.95
N VAL A 6 -50.96 29.30 10.13
CA VAL A 6 -49.58 29.90 10.13
C VAL A 6 -49.40 31.42 9.88
N PHE A 7 -48.56 32.11 10.69
CA PHE A 7 -47.21 32.63 10.34
C PHE A 7 -46.59 33.54 11.44
N PHE A 8 -45.32 33.26 11.77
CA PHE A 8 -44.43 34.04 12.63
C PHE A 8 -43.58 34.99 11.76
N ALA A 9 -43.36 36.21 12.25
CA ALA A 9 -42.42 37.18 11.71
C ALA A 9 -41.51 37.70 12.83
N SER A 10 -40.19 37.72 12.63
CA SER A 10 -39.34 38.91 12.81
C SER A 10 -37.84 38.60 12.56
N GLY A 11 -37.20 39.44 11.73
CA GLY A 11 -35.78 39.78 11.84
C GLY A 11 -35.60 40.91 12.87
N VAL A 12 -34.44 41.48 13.20
CA VAL A 12 -33.06 41.42 12.71
C VAL A 12 -32.24 42.41 13.63
N LEU A 13 -30.95 42.14 13.84
CA LEU A 13 -29.81 43.04 14.20
C LEU A 13 -29.56 43.66 15.62
N LEU A 14 -28.43 43.22 16.21
CA LEU A 14 -27.22 43.90 16.77
C LEU A 14 -27.29 45.28 17.50
N PHE A 15 -26.73 45.39 18.73
CA PHE A 15 -25.41 45.98 19.12
C PHE A 15 -25.29 46.29 20.66
N TYR A 16 -24.15 45.88 21.26
CA TYR A 16 -23.37 46.47 22.38
C TYR A 16 -23.94 46.69 23.81
N CYS A 17 -23.29 46.07 24.81
CA CYS A 17 -22.55 46.76 25.89
C CYS A 17 -21.74 45.74 26.73
N GLY A 18 -20.50 46.07 27.12
CA GLY A 18 -19.64 45.21 27.96
C GLY A 18 -19.73 45.54 29.46
N MET A 19 -19.40 44.57 30.32
CA MET A 19 -18.97 44.76 31.71
C MET A 19 -18.15 43.55 32.23
N ASN A 20 -17.05 43.87 32.91
CA ASN A 20 -16.07 43.01 33.60
C ASN A 20 -16.66 42.21 34.79
N LEU A 21 -16.08 41.05 35.14
CA LEU A 21 -15.33 40.84 36.41
C LEU A 21 -14.69 39.43 36.51
N GLU A 22 -13.45 39.43 37.00
CA GLU A 22 -12.61 38.29 37.33
C GLU A 22 -13.15 37.41 38.47
N LYS A 23 -12.80 36.12 38.45
CA LYS A 23 -12.54 35.31 39.65
C LYS A 23 -11.30 34.44 39.44
N PHE A 24 -10.23 34.85 40.11
CA PHE A 24 -9.08 34.02 40.49
C PHE A 24 -9.52 33.00 41.55
N ILE A 25 -9.28 31.71 41.34
CA ILE A 25 -8.83 30.78 42.40
C ILE A 25 -7.79 29.84 41.78
N THR A 26 -6.60 29.93 42.38
CA THR A 26 -5.40 29.10 42.29
C THR A 26 -5.67 27.58 42.34
N GLY A 27 -4.95 26.81 41.52
CA GLY A 27 -4.99 25.34 41.59
C GLY A 27 -3.95 24.66 40.71
N ASP A 28 -2.76 24.48 41.28
CA ASP A 28 -1.84 23.34 41.10
C ASP A 28 -1.14 23.07 39.75
N PHE A 29 0.14 23.47 39.71
CA PHE A 29 1.16 22.93 38.82
C PHE A 29 1.64 21.57 39.34
N HIS A 30 0.88 20.50 39.09
CA HIS A 30 1.40 19.13 39.21
C HIS A 30 0.66 18.19 38.27
N THR A 31 1.16 18.06 37.03
CA THR A 31 1.28 16.80 36.25
C THR A 31 1.77 17.10 34.83
N LEU A 32 3.04 17.53 34.72
CA LEU A 32 3.80 17.32 33.48
C LEU A 32 4.36 15.89 33.53
N LYS A 33 3.73 14.98 32.76
CA LYS A 33 4.23 13.66 32.36
C LYS A 33 3.64 13.38 30.98
N SER A 34 4.34 12.93 29.95
CA SER A 34 5.75 12.62 29.71
C SER A 34 5.95 12.72 28.20
N GLU A 35 7.04 13.32 27.75
CA GLU A 35 7.51 13.16 26.38
C GLU A 35 7.73 11.67 26.12
N GLN A 36 6.99 11.09 25.16
CA GLN A 36 7.23 9.73 24.71
C GLN A 36 8.51 9.73 23.88
N THR A 37 9.64 9.64 24.56
CA THR A 37 10.88 9.14 23.98
C THR A 37 10.66 7.66 23.70
N VAL A 38 10.59 7.27 22.43
CA VAL A 38 10.53 5.84 22.05
C VAL A 38 11.90 5.23 22.30
N VAL A 39 12.08 4.59 23.46
CA VAL A 39 13.23 3.72 23.74
C VAL A 39 12.80 2.29 23.47
N ALA A 40 13.32 1.68 22.41
CA ALA A 40 13.03 0.29 22.05
C ALA A 40 13.80 -0.69 22.96
N THR A 41 13.08 -1.51 23.72
CA THR A 41 13.60 -2.67 24.45
C THR A 41 13.57 -3.91 23.56
N THR A 42 14.73 -4.51 23.30
CA THR A 42 14.86 -5.82 22.65
C THR A 42 14.64 -6.96 23.65
N PHE A 43 13.69 -7.84 23.37
CA PHE A 43 13.57 -9.15 24.01
C PHE A 43 14.47 -10.18 23.30
N THR A 44 15.38 -10.78 24.05
CA THR A 44 16.22 -11.91 23.63
C THR A 44 15.53 -13.21 24.06
N GLN A 45 15.30 -14.13 23.14
CA GLN A 45 15.18 -15.55 23.48
C GLN A 45 16.08 -16.41 22.60
N ALA A 46 16.70 -17.36 23.29
CA ALA A 46 17.84 -18.17 22.88
C ALA A 46 17.48 -19.23 21.83
N GLN A 47 18.48 -19.55 21.00
CA GLN A 47 18.50 -20.74 20.16
C GLN A 47 18.91 -21.97 20.99
N GLU A 48 18.22 -23.09 20.77
CA GLU A 48 18.80 -24.42 20.90
C GLU A 48 19.01 -25.01 19.49
N GLU A 49 20.21 -25.57 19.29
CA GLU A 49 20.75 -26.13 18.06
C GLU A 49 20.31 -27.59 17.79
N LYS A 50 20.14 -27.88 16.49
CA LYS A 50 20.59 -29.07 15.71
C LYS A 50 20.05 -30.45 16.15
N THR A 51 19.72 -31.37 15.25
CA THR A 51 20.62 -31.92 14.23
C THR A 51 19.84 -32.85 13.28
N SER A 52 20.13 -32.86 11.98
CA SER A 52 20.19 -34.12 11.22
C SER A 52 21.05 -33.98 9.95
N THR A 53 21.67 -35.10 9.61
CA THR A 53 22.89 -35.27 8.84
C THR A 53 22.55 -35.84 7.45
N GLN A 54 23.38 -35.49 6.45
CA GLN A 54 23.79 -36.29 5.27
C GLN A 54 22.78 -37.20 4.53
N SER A 55 22.67 -37.05 3.21
CA SER A 55 23.37 -37.94 2.26
C SER A 55 22.97 -37.70 0.79
N SER A 56 23.96 -37.94 -0.07
CA SER A 56 24.07 -37.91 -1.52
C SER A 56 23.11 -38.80 -2.32
N ASN A 57 22.80 -38.42 -3.58
CA ASN A 57 23.41 -39.06 -4.77
C ASN A 57 23.01 -38.45 -6.13
N LYS A 58 24.01 -38.40 -7.02
CA LYS A 58 23.97 -38.03 -8.45
C LYS A 58 23.29 -39.12 -9.30
N LYS A 59 22.66 -38.72 -10.42
CA LYS A 59 22.90 -39.35 -11.73
C LYS A 59 22.48 -38.46 -12.91
N LYS A 60 23.45 -38.26 -13.82
CA LYS A 60 23.32 -37.67 -15.17
C LYS A 60 22.69 -38.69 -16.14
N LYS A 61 21.98 -38.20 -17.17
CA LYS A 61 22.05 -38.78 -18.52
C LYS A 61 21.80 -37.70 -19.59
N VAL A 62 22.65 -37.70 -20.60
CA VAL A 62 22.71 -36.85 -21.81
C VAL A 62 22.27 -37.68 -23.01
N THR A 63 21.65 -37.05 -24.02
CA THR A 63 21.68 -37.30 -25.49
C THR A 63 20.45 -36.59 -26.11
N GLU A 64 20.39 -36.00 -27.29
CA GLU A 64 21.31 -35.68 -28.40
C GLU A 64 20.49 -34.82 -29.39
N GLU A 65 21.21 -34.20 -30.33
CA GLU A 65 20.86 -33.08 -31.21
C GLU A 65 20.19 -33.51 -32.53
N LYS A 66 19.43 -32.62 -33.19
CA LYS A 66 19.19 -32.64 -34.66
C LYS A 66 18.74 -31.27 -35.21
N ASP A 67 19.25 -30.98 -36.39
CA ASP A 67 19.41 -29.70 -37.11
C ASP A 67 18.19 -29.15 -37.89
N SER A 68 18.04 -27.80 -37.85
CA SER A 68 17.82 -26.80 -38.94
C SER A 68 16.53 -26.81 -39.84
N PRO A 69 16.06 -25.67 -40.44
CA PRO A 69 16.77 -24.42 -40.76
C PRO A 69 16.08 -23.07 -40.42
N LYS A 70 16.86 -22.01 -40.64
CA LYS A 70 16.72 -20.58 -40.32
C LYS A 70 15.59 -19.83 -41.05
N GLU A 71 14.87 -18.99 -40.32
CA GLU A 71 14.23 -17.77 -40.83
C GLU A 71 14.73 -16.57 -40.01
N GLU A 72 15.24 -15.57 -40.72
CA GLU A 72 15.86 -14.35 -40.21
C GLU A 72 14.77 -13.30 -39.97
N SER A 73 14.46 -13.04 -38.70
CA SER A 73 13.54 -12.00 -38.26
C SER A 73 14.15 -11.31 -37.04
N THR A 74 14.65 -10.10 -37.28
CA THR A 74 15.23 -9.20 -36.28
C THR A 74 14.19 -8.79 -35.22
N GLN A 75 14.23 -9.44 -34.06
CA GLN A 75 13.63 -8.95 -32.81
C GLN A 75 14.72 -8.40 -31.88
N PRO A 76 14.46 -7.30 -31.13
CA PRO A 76 15.40 -6.79 -30.14
C PRO A 76 15.57 -7.80 -29.01
N SER A 77 16.82 -8.05 -28.63
CA SER A 77 17.27 -8.97 -27.60
C SER A 77 16.54 -8.77 -26.26
N ILE A 78 15.73 -9.76 -25.87
CA ILE A 78 15.31 -9.96 -24.50
C ILE A 78 16.55 -10.44 -23.73
N GLN A 79 17.18 -9.53 -22.99
CA GLN A 79 18.11 -9.94 -21.95
C GLN A 79 17.31 -10.74 -20.91
N ASN A 80 17.73 -11.99 -20.71
CA ASN A 80 17.20 -12.94 -19.73
C ASN A 80 16.82 -12.23 -18.42
N SER A 81 15.52 -12.13 -18.16
CA SER A 81 15.02 -11.78 -16.84
C SER A 81 15.36 -12.93 -15.90
N GLU A 82 16.25 -12.67 -14.95
CA GLU A 82 16.42 -13.53 -13.78
C GLU A 82 15.03 -13.87 -13.23
N ALA A 83 14.80 -15.15 -12.98
CA ALA A 83 13.58 -15.64 -12.38
C ALA A 83 13.29 -14.80 -11.13
N ILE A 84 12.25 -13.96 -11.20
CA ILE A 84 11.79 -13.15 -10.09
C ILE A 84 11.28 -14.14 -9.05
N SER A 85 12.17 -14.47 -8.11
CA SER A 85 11.86 -15.27 -6.93
C SER A 85 10.59 -14.72 -6.29
N LEU A 86 9.68 -15.61 -5.87
CA LEU A 86 8.57 -15.23 -5.02
C LEU A 86 9.10 -14.31 -3.93
N ARG A 87 8.48 -13.13 -3.81
CA ARG A 87 8.82 -12.13 -2.82
C ARG A 87 8.54 -12.76 -1.45
N GLU A 88 9.59 -13.23 -0.78
CA GLU A 88 9.51 -13.54 0.65
C GLU A 88 9.06 -12.25 1.38
N PRO A 89 8.22 -12.32 2.43
CA PRO A 89 7.91 -11.17 3.26
C PRO A 89 9.20 -10.47 3.70
N PHE A 90 9.24 -9.13 3.69
CA PHE A 90 10.45 -8.39 4.00
C PHE A 90 10.74 -8.60 5.46
N THR A 91 11.72 -9.46 5.73
CA THR A 91 12.21 -9.63 7.08
C THR A 91 13.25 -8.55 7.38
N VAL A 92 12.91 -7.28 7.12
CA VAL A 92 13.81 -6.12 7.15
C VAL A 92 14.40 -5.85 8.53
N MET A 93 13.66 -6.13 9.60
CA MET A 93 14.19 -6.04 10.98
C MET A 93 15.38 -6.99 11.23
N LYS A 94 15.50 -8.09 10.48
CA LYS A 94 16.67 -8.99 10.56
C LYS A 94 17.82 -8.54 9.65
N ASP A 95 17.54 -7.74 8.63
CA ASP A 95 18.53 -7.26 7.66
C ASP A 95 19.34 -6.07 8.19
N PHE A 96 18.78 -5.33 9.16
CA PHE A 96 19.55 -4.43 10.01
C PHE A 96 20.37 -5.24 11.04
N GLN A 97 21.31 -6.06 10.57
CA GLN A 97 22.23 -6.78 11.46
C GLN A 97 23.16 -5.79 12.15
N THR A 98 23.24 -5.86 13.48
CA THR A 98 24.27 -5.14 14.24
C THR A 98 25.64 -5.66 13.84
N GLU A 99 26.37 -4.90 13.02
CA GLU A 99 27.84 -5.03 13.05
C GLU A 99 28.25 -4.85 14.51
N LYS A 100 29.05 -5.81 15.00
CA LYS A 100 29.40 -5.95 16.42
C LYS A 100 30.16 -4.75 16.99
N ASP A 101 30.48 -3.76 16.15
CA ASP A 101 31.17 -2.53 16.50
C ASP A 101 30.46 -1.29 15.88
N ALA A 102 30.18 -0.30 16.73
CA ALA A 102 30.11 1.15 16.44
C ALA A 102 28.78 1.88 16.11
N PHE A 103 27.57 1.31 16.26
CA PHE A 103 26.36 2.16 16.32
C PHE A 103 25.95 2.46 17.77
N THR A 104 26.14 3.71 18.21
CA THR A 104 25.64 4.18 19.51
C THR A 104 24.56 5.24 19.31
N TRP A 105 23.35 4.97 19.81
CA TRP A 105 22.21 5.90 19.77
C TRP A 105 22.48 7.24 20.48
N ARG A 106 23.53 7.31 21.30
CA ARG A 106 23.90 8.48 22.12
C ARG A 106 24.34 9.70 21.30
N ASN A 107 24.68 9.53 20.02
CA ASN A 107 25.16 10.61 19.15
C ASN A 107 24.13 11.05 18.09
N LEU A 108 22.91 10.51 18.11
CA LEU A 108 21.88 10.91 17.17
C LEU A 108 21.15 12.14 17.71
N GLU A 109 20.94 13.14 16.85
CA GLU A 109 19.98 14.19 17.16
C GLU A 109 18.58 13.58 17.36
N PRO A 110 17.84 14.03 18.39
CA PRO A 110 16.50 13.51 18.64
C PRO A 110 15.59 13.80 17.44
N ALA A 111 14.86 12.76 17.01
CA ALA A 111 13.83 12.90 15.99
C ALA A 111 12.54 13.43 16.63
N ILE A 112 12.04 14.55 16.12
CA ILE A 112 10.83 15.20 16.64
C ILE A 112 9.68 14.86 15.71
N LEU A 113 8.62 14.23 16.23
CA LEU A 113 7.40 13.95 15.46
C LEU A 113 6.80 15.27 14.94
N VAL A 114 6.60 15.33 13.63
CA VAL A 114 5.91 16.45 12.96
C VAL A 114 4.44 16.11 12.80
N ASN A 115 4.13 14.97 12.18
CA ASN A 115 2.78 14.45 12.01
C ASN A 115 2.79 12.97 11.64
N GLU A 116 1.60 12.39 11.57
CA GLU A 116 1.35 11.01 11.12
C GLU A 116 0.52 11.00 9.82
N GLN A 117 0.57 12.09 9.05
CA GLN A 117 -0.11 12.16 7.78
C GLN A 117 0.50 11.16 6.80
N VAL A 118 -0.36 10.42 6.11
CA VAL A 118 0.05 9.55 5.02
C VAL A 118 0.42 10.41 3.81
N ASN A 119 1.67 10.32 3.40
CA ASN A 119 2.18 10.84 2.15
C ASN A 119 2.46 9.68 1.19
N HIS A 120 2.27 9.91 -0.10
CA HIS A 120 2.65 9.01 -1.17
C HIS A 120 3.98 9.46 -1.75
N LEU A 121 4.97 8.58 -1.67
CA LEU A 121 6.38 8.88 -1.85
C LEU A 121 6.92 8.05 -3.02
N LEU A 122 7.31 8.71 -4.10
CA LEU A 122 8.09 8.06 -5.15
C LEU A 122 9.58 8.15 -4.78
N PHE A 123 10.21 6.99 -4.66
CA PHE A 123 11.65 6.92 -4.42
C PHE A 123 12.41 7.31 -5.68
N ARG A 124 13.27 8.33 -5.58
CA ARG A 124 14.15 8.71 -6.70
C ARG A 124 15.40 7.84 -6.70
N GLU A 125 16.28 8.09 -5.73
CA GLU A 125 17.53 7.39 -5.51
C GLU A 125 17.89 7.53 -4.02
N GLY A 126 18.87 6.74 -3.55
CA GLY A 126 19.38 6.83 -2.18
C GLY A 126 19.18 5.58 -1.34
N ASP A 127 19.34 5.74 -0.04
CA ASP A 127 19.35 4.70 0.98
C ASP A 127 18.07 4.73 1.82
N ILE A 128 17.71 3.58 2.40
CA ILE A 128 16.70 3.47 3.45
C ILE A 128 17.42 3.21 4.75
N TYR A 129 17.10 3.96 5.80
CA TYR A 129 17.83 3.96 7.06
C TYR A 129 17.00 3.33 8.18
N ALA A 130 17.65 2.63 9.12
CA ALA A 130 17.00 2.08 10.32
C ALA A 130 16.40 3.19 11.22
N TYR A 131 17.02 4.37 11.21
CA TYR A 131 16.62 5.54 11.98
C TYR A 131 16.66 6.79 11.08
N PRO A 132 15.92 7.86 11.41
CA PRO A 132 15.87 9.11 10.64
C PRO A 132 17.17 9.93 10.80
N ASN A 133 18.30 9.34 10.42
CA ASN A 133 19.63 9.92 10.51
C ASN A 133 20.56 9.27 9.47
N GLN A 134 21.36 10.08 8.77
CA GLN A 134 22.24 9.59 7.69
C GLN A 134 23.39 8.69 8.17
N GLN A 135 23.71 8.71 9.47
CA GLN A 135 24.71 7.82 10.09
C GLN A 135 24.12 6.47 10.52
N ALA A 136 22.80 6.30 10.45
CA ALA A 136 22.15 5.04 10.79
C ALA A 136 22.49 3.95 9.79
N GLN A 137 22.31 2.70 10.24
CA GLN A 137 22.47 1.54 9.37
C GLN A 137 21.52 1.65 8.17
N LYS A 138 22.06 1.32 6.99
CA LYS A 138 21.36 1.35 5.72
C LYS A 138 20.83 -0.04 5.39
N LEU A 139 19.65 -0.09 4.79
CA LEU A 139 19.07 -1.30 4.24
C LEU A 139 19.87 -1.69 2.98
N SER A 140 20.47 -2.88 3.01
CA SER A 140 21.43 -3.34 2.00
C SER A 140 20.85 -3.43 0.59
N ASN A 141 19.55 -3.72 0.46
CA ASN A 141 18.85 -3.91 -0.82
C ASN A 141 17.93 -2.72 -1.19
N ALA A 142 18.18 -1.51 -0.66
CA ALA A 142 17.31 -0.35 -0.86
C ALA A 142 17.04 0.00 -2.35
N LYS A 143 18.00 -0.29 -3.24
CA LYS A 143 17.89 0.02 -4.69
C LYS A 143 16.72 -0.68 -5.38
N GLN A 144 16.29 -1.85 -4.90
CA GLN A 144 15.16 -2.56 -5.51
C GLN A 144 13.83 -1.78 -5.35
N PHE A 145 13.81 -0.78 -4.47
CA PHE A 145 12.64 0.05 -4.19
C PHE A 145 12.65 1.39 -4.90
N HIS A 146 13.71 1.69 -5.66
CA HIS A 146 13.77 2.92 -6.46
C HIS A 146 12.66 2.91 -7.52
N SER A 147 12.08 4.08 -7.78
CA SER A 147 10.92 4.26 -8.66
C SER A 147 9.62 3.55 -8.22
N LEU A 148 9.57 3.02 -7.00
CA LEU A 148 8.33 2.46 -6.43
C LEU A 148 7.60 3.50 -5.58
N MET A 149 6.27 3.43 -5.60
CA MET A 149 5.42 4.25 -4.73
C MET A 149 5.31 3.60 -3.36
N ALA A 150 5.71 4.33 -2.33
CA ALA A 150 5.51 3.97 -0.94
C ALA A 150 4.59 4.97 -0.25
N VAL A 151 4.23 4.64 0.99
CA VAL A 151 3.48 5.52 1.88
C VAL A 151 4.31 5.89 3.10
N SER A 152 4.08 7.09 3.67
CA SER A 152 4.61 7.44 4.98
C SER A 152 3.67 6.99 6.10
N ARG A 153 4.24 6.54 7.22
CA ARG A 153 3.52 6.35 8.49
C ARG A 153 3.67 7.53 9.42
N GLN A 154 4.89 8.07 9.45
CA GLN A 154 5.27 9.16 10.32
C GLN A 154 6.20 10.09 9.56
N THR A 155 6.06 11.37 9.84
CA THR A 155 6.99 12.40 9.43
C THR A 155 7.67 12.95 10.67
N VAL A 156 8.99 12.92 10.70
CA VAL A 156 9.79 13.46 11.80
C VAL A 156 10.79 14.48 11.28
N LYS A 157 11.25 15.37 12.15
CA LYS A 157 12.37 16.28 11.88
C LYS A 157 13.60 15.83 12.67
N SER A 158 14.72 15.65 11.99
CA SER A 158 16.02 15.30 12.59
C SER A 158 17.15 15.82 11.71
N ALA A 159 18.23 16.33 12.31
CA ALA A 159 19.36 16.92 11.57
C ALA A 159 18.92 18.04 10.60
N GLY A 160 17.93 18.84 11.01
CA GLY A 160 17.40 19.95 10.22
C GLY A 160 16.52 19.57 9.03
N LYS A 161 16.36 18.27 8.73
CA LYS A 161 15.60 17.77 7.58
C LYS A 161 14.34 17.01 8.01
N LEU A 162 13.37 16.92 7.10
CA LEU A 162 12.25 16.00 7.23
C LEU A 162 12.68 14.57 6.85
N TRP A 163 12.13 13.62 7.59
CA TRP A 163 12.30 12.20 7.39
C TRP A 163 10.95 11.51 7.41
N TYR A 164 10.75 10.58 6.47
CA TYR A 164 9.52 9.83 6.33
C TYR A 164 9.76 8.37 6.69
N GLN A 165 8.95 7.82 7.59
CA GLN A 165 8.91 6.38 7.83
C GLN A 165 8.16 5.72 6.67
N VAL A 166 8.91 5.13 5.75
CA VAL A 166 8.41 4.55 4.50
C VAL A 166 7.91 3.13 4.70
N ALA A 167 6.80 2.83 4.04
CA ALA A 167 6.21 1.50 4.00
C ALA A 167 5.65 1.21 2.60
N PHE A 168 5.73 -0.06 2.17
CA PHE A 168 4.70 -0.59 1.27
C PHE A 168 3.49 -0.95 2.12
N PRO A 169 2.25 -0.92 1.64
CA PRO A 169 1.12 -0.40 2.41
C PRO A 169 0.85 -0.95 3.81
N ASP A 170 1.39 -2.11 4.19
CA ASP A 170 1.29 -2.72 5.53
C ASP A 170 2.67 -3.05 6.18
N GLU A 171 3.79 -2.79 5.50
CA GLU A 171 5.14 -3.21 5.88
C GLU A 171 6.13 -2.04 5.86
N VAL A 172 6.66 -1.70 7.04
CA VAL A 172 7.63 -0.61 7.23
C VAL A 172 9.03 -1.05 6.82
N LEU A 173 9.69 -0.26 5.97
CA LEU A 173 11.04 -0.52 5.49
C LEU A 173 12.11 0.22 6.31
N GLY A 174 11.76 1.41 6.83
CA GLY A 174 12.70 2.28 7.53
C GLY A 174 12.39 3.74 7.26
N TRP A 175 13.43 4.56 7.23
CA TRP A 175 13.36 6.01 7.11
C TRP A 175 14.08 6.48 5.86
N VAL A 176 13.48 7.45 5.18
CA VAL A 176 14.10 8.17 4.07
C VAL A 176 14.07 9.65 4.35
N CYS A 177 15.09 10.36 3.90
CA CYS A 177 15.14 11.79 4.02
C CYS A 177 14.37 12.45 2.86
N GLU A 178 13.83 13.65 3.09
CA GLU A 178 13.03 14.39 2.11
C GLU A 178 13.72 14.63 0.76
N ASP A 179 15.05 14.65 0.74
CA ASP A 179 15.85 14.81 -0.48
C ASP A 179 15.85 13.56 -1.39
N GLN A 180 15.44 12.39 -0.89
CA GLN A 180 15.43 11.12 -1.63
C GLN A 180 14.09 10.78 -2.28
N VAL A 181 13.04 11.54 -1.97
CA VAL A 181 11.67 11.25 -2.42
C VAL A 181 11.05 12.39 -3.21
N THR A 182 9.98 12.09 -3.94
CA THR A 182 9.06 13.07 -4.52
C THR A 182 7.65 12.77 -4.02
N LEU A 183 6.91 13.81 -3.61
CA LEU A 183 5.54 13.68 -3.12
C LEU A 183 4.57 13.56 -4.30
N HIS A 184 3.74 12.52 -4.27
CA HIS A 184 2.71 12.21 -5.26
C HIS A 184 1.32 12.09 -4.62
N ASN A 185 1.04 12.91 -3.60
CA ASN A 185 -0.23 12.89 -2.87
C ASN A 185 -1.46 13.14 -3.74
N GLU A 186 -1.27 13.73 -4.92
CA GLU A 186 -2.34 14.18 -5.81
C GLU A 186 -2.56 13.28 -7.04
N ASP A 187 -1.72 12.26 -7.23
CA ASP A 187 -1.65 11.44 -8.44
C ASP A 187 -1.12 10.01 -8.20
N TYR A 188 -0.99 9.56 -6.95
CA TYR A 188 -0.41 8.24 -6.61
C TYR A 188 -1.13 7.04 -7.24
N TYR A 189 -2.39 7.17 -7.62
CA TYR A 189 -3.19 6.13 -8.29
C TYR A 189 -2.71 5.80 -9.72
N PHE A 190 -1.79 6.59 -10.27
CA PHE A 190 -1.07 6.28 -11.52
C PHE A 190 0.13 5.36 -11.32
N TYR A 191 0.47 4.99 -10.08
CA TYR A 191 1.62 4.16 -9.74
C TYR A 191 1.18 2.86 -9.06
N GLN A 192 2.01 1.82 -9.14
CA GLN A 192 1.81 0.57 -8.42
C GLN A 192 1.99 0.78 -6.92
N THR A 193 1.05 0.28 -6.11
CA THR A 193 0.95 0.70 -4.70
C THR A 193 1.60 -0.26 -3.71
N GLY A 194 1.96 -1.47 -4.13
CA GLY A 194 2.48 -2.53 -3.26
C GLY A 194 3.98 -2.80 -3.38
N GLY A 195 4.71 -2.00 -4.17
CA GLY A 195 6.11 -2.25 -4.50
C GLY A 195 6.26 -3.05 -5.80
N VAL A 196 7.19 -3.99 -5.87
CA VAL A 196 7.40 -4.82 -7.07
C VAL A 196 6.27 -5.85 -7.18
N GLN A 197 5.57 -5.84 -8.31
CA GLN A 197 4.53 -6.81 -8.64
C GLN A 197 5.16 -8.17 -8.98
N PRO A 198 4.77 -9.28 -8.34
CA PRO A 198 5.30 -10.61 -8.65
C PRO A 198 4.72 -11.17 -9.96
N ASP A 199 5.39 -12.18 -10.53
CA ASP A 199 4.79 -13.02 -11.58
C ASP A 199 3.79 -14.00 -10.94
N LEU A 200 2.49 -13.78 -11.19
CA LEU A 200 1.42 -14.60 -10.60
C LEU A 200 1.48 -16.07 -11.04
N ALA A 201 2.08 -16.38 -12.19
CA ALA A 201 2.24 -17.76 -12.64
C ALA A 201 3.21 -18.56 -11.75
N GLN A 202 4.11 -17.89 -11.04
CA GLN A 202 5.06 -18.52 -10.11
C GLN A 202 4.50 -18.64 -8.68
N VAL A 203 3.39 -17.97 -8.36
CA VAL A 203 2.82 -17.94 -7.01
C VAL A 203 2.12 -19.25 -6.68
N LYS A 204 2.70 -20.01 -5.76
CA LYS A 204 2.13 -21.28 -5.28
C LYS A 204 0.89 -21.01 -4.43
N ASN A 205 -0.17 -21.80 -4.63
CA ASN A 205 -1.43 -21.66 -3.90
C ASN A 205 -1.96 -20.20 -3.93
N LEU A 206 -1.87 -19.58 -5.11
CA LEU A 206 -2.32 -18.21 -5.35
C LEU A 206 -3.78 -18.04 -4.89
N ASN A 207 -4.00 -17.04 -4.03
CA ASN A 207 -5.33 -16.59 -3.63
C ASN A 207 -5.33 -15.08 -3.38
N ILE A 208 -6.51 -14.48 -3.51
CA ILE A 208 -6.73 -13.06 -3.30
C ILE A 208 -7.57 -12.89 -2.05
N GLU A 209 -7.18 -11.96 -1.18
CA GLU A 209 -7.96 -11.54 -0.03
C GLU A 209 -8.21 -10.03 -0.09
N VAL A 210 -9.42 -9.60 0.20
CA VAL A 210 -9.84 -8.20 0.16
C VAL A 210 -10.33 -7.84 1.54
N SER A 211 -9.81 -6.76 2.12
CA SER A 211 -10.32 -6.19 3.37
C SER A 211 -10.99 -4.85 3.09
N ILE A 212 -12.30 -4.79 3.37
CA ILE A 212 -13.14 -3.61 3.14
C ILE A 212 -12.77 -2.47 4.10
N SER A 213 -12.44 -2.75 5.36
CA SER A 213 -12.10 -1.78 6.39
C SER A 213 -10.73 -1.18 6.14
N LYS A 214 -9.74 -2.03 5.87
CA LYS A 214 -8.36 -1.60 5.60
C LYS A 214 -8.17 -1.01 4.21
N LYS A 215 -9.13 -1.21 3.31
CA LYS A 215 -9.03 -0.78 1.90
C LYS A 215 -7.78 -1.36 1.23
N ARG A 216 -7.63 -2.68 1.37
CA ARG A 216 -6.51 -3.46 0.83
C ARG A 216 -6.99 -4.62 -0.01
N VAL A 217 -6.22 -4.93 -1.06
CA VAL A 217 -6.26 -6.24 -1.72
C VAL A 217 -4.90 -6.90 -1.54
N TYR A 218 -4.92 -8.09 -0.96
CA TYR A 218 -3.77 -8.94 -0.69
C TYR A 218 -3.68 -10.03 -1.75
N VAL A 219 -2.51 -10.16 -2.35
CA VAL A 219 -2.14 -11.29 -3.18
C VAL A 219 -1.31 -12.24 -2.33
N LYS A 220 -1.73 -13.50 -2.25
CA LYS A 220 -1.19 -14.45 -1.28
C LYS A 220 -0.68 -15.72 -1.94
N SER A 221 0.40 -16.26 -1.38
CA SER A 221 0.92 -17.60 -1.61
C SER A 221 0.50 -18.49 -0.44
N GLY A 222 -0.67 -19.13 -0.53
CA GLY A 222 -1.30 -19.77 0.62
C GLY A 222 -1.64 -18.71 1.69
N GLN A 223 -1.04 -18.81 2.87
CA GLN A 223 -1.28 -17.86 3.96
C GLN A 223 -0.39 -16.61 3.91
N GLN A 224 0.69 -16.64 3.13
CA GLN A 224 1.67 -15.56 3.08
C GLN A 224 1.23 -14.49 2.08
N THR A 225 1.10 -13.25 2.52
CA THR A 225 0.94 -12.10 1.62
C THR A 225 2.25 -11.83 0.90
N VAL A 226 2.21 -11.79 -0.44
CA VAL A 226 3.36 -11.50 -1.31
C VAL A 226 3.25 -10.14 -2.01
N TYR A 227 2.04 -9.56 -2.05
CA TYR A 227 1.82 -8.20 -2.56
C TYR A 227 0.55 -7.60 -1.93
N THR A 228 0.56 -6.29 -1.70
CA THR A 228 -0.58 -5.55 -1.12
C THR A 228 -0.89 -4.34 -1.98
N MET A 229 -2.10 -4.27 -2.52
CA MET A 229 -2.61 -3.12 -3.25
C MET A 229 -3.47 -2.24 -2.35
N LEU A 230 -3.42 -0.93 -2.58
CA LEU A 230 -4.47 -0.02 -2.14
C LEU A 230 -5.71 -0.21 -2.99
N CYS A 231 -6.88 -0.22 -2.36
CA CYS A 231 -8.13 -0.31 -3.09
C CYS A 231 -9.18 0.68 -2.59
N GLN A 232 -10.31 0.74 -3.28
CA GLN A 232 -11.57 1.19 -2.70
C GLN A 232 -12.70 0.22 -2.99
N THR A 233 -13.71 0.26 -2.14
CA THR A 233 -14.87 -0.61 -2.20
C THR A 233 -16.16 0.20 -2.27
N ALA A 234 -17.30 -0.47 -2.11
CA ALA A 234 -18.61 0.15 -2.19
C ALA A 234 -18.77 1.32 -1.21
N ARG A 235 -19.44 2.38 -1.69
CA ARG A 235 -19.93 3.47 -0.86
C ARG A 235 -21.17 3.05 -0.07
N ASN A 236 -21.51 3.83 0.95
CA ASN A 236 -22.72 3.68 1.76
C ASN A 236 -23.98 3.53 0.88
N GLY A 237 -24.83 2.56 1.23
CA GLY A 237 -26.02 2.20 0.45
C GLY A 237 -25.77 1.21 -0.69
N TYR A 238 -24.50 0.88 -0.96
CA TYR A 238 -24.08 -0.20 -1.85
C TYR A 238 -23.25 -1.21 -1.05
N LEU A 239 -23.03 -2.40 -1.62
CA LEU A 239 -22.31 -3.47 -0.94
C LEU A 239 -21.26 -4.10 -1.86
N THR A 240 -20.04 -4.19 -1.37
CA THR A 240 -19.07 -5.19 -1.82
C THR A 240 -19.33 -6.43 -0.98
N PRO A 241 -20.01 -7.47 -1.50
CA PRO A 241 -20.49 -8.57 -0.69
C PRO A 241 -19.31 -9.37 -0.12
N THR A 242 -19.32 -9.60 1.19
CA THR A 242 -18.36 -10.45 1.88
C THR A 242 -18.62 -11.92 1.57
N GLY A 243 -17.57 -12.73 1.66
CA GLY A 243 -17.63 -14.17 1.42
C GLY A 243 -16.50 -14.68 0.54
N THR A 244 -16.71 -15.87 0.00
CA THR A 244 -15.71 -16.57 -0.80
C THR A 244 -16.21 -16.76 -2.23
N TYR A 245 -15.39 -16.33 -3.18
CA TYR A 245 -15.69 -16.29 -4.60
C TYR A 245 -14.50 -16.80 -5.40
N HIS A 246 -14.64 -16.82 -6.72
CA HIS A 246 -13.57 -17.15 -7.63
C HIS A 246 -13.54 -16.16 -8.78
N VAL A 247 -12.33 -15.82 -9.24
CA VAL A 247 -12.14 -15.06 -10.48
C VAL A 247 -12.86 -15.79 -11.61
N ASN A 248 -13.74 -15.10 -12.31
CA ASN A 248 -14.48 -15.67 -13.43
C ASN A 248 -13.79 -15.34 -14.77
N GLU A 249 -14.42 -15.68 -15.89
CA GLU A 249 -13.87 -15.48 -17.23
C GLU A 249 -14.03 -14.04 -17.75
N TYR A 250 -14.83 -13.19 -17.09
CA TYR A 250 -15.08 -11.84 -17.55
C TYR A 250 -13.81 -10.99 -17.50
N ARG A 251 -13.48 -10.37 -18.64
CA ARG A 251 -12.38 -9.44 -18.82
C ARG A 251 -12.82 -8.31 -19.75
N ALA A 252 -12.49 -7.06 -19.41
CA ALA A 252 -12.66 -5.94 -20.33
C ALA A 252 -11.48 -4.97 -20.21
N LYS A 253 -10.85 -4.64 -21.33
CA LYS A 253 -9.76 -3.65 -21.34
C LYS A 253 -10.26 -2.27 -20.96
N SER A 254 -11.48 -1.94 -21.40
CA SER A 254 -12.21 -0.73 -21.03
C SER A 254 -13.71 -1.04 -21.08
N PHE A 255 -14.50 -0.41 -20.22
CA PHE A 255 -15.96 -0.50 -20.25
C PHE A 255 -16.58 0.83 -19.84
N TRP A 256 -17.81 1.07 -20.29
CA TRP A 256 -18.59 2.24 -19.92
C TRP A 256 -20.07 1.90 -19.85
N SER A 257 -20.75 2.47 -18.86
CA SER A 257 -22.18 2.29 -18.62
C SER A 257 -22.80 3.54 -18.00
N THR A 258 -24.11 3.51 -17.75
CA THR A 258 -24.80 4.56 -16.98
C THR A 258 -24.30 4.72 -15.54
N PHE A 259 -23.60 3.72 -15.00
CA PHE A 259 -22.99 3.76 -13.67
C PHE A 259 -21.51 4.18 -13.69
N GLY A 260 -21.03 4.67 -14.84
CA GLY A 260 -19.63 5.01 -15.08
C GLY A 260 -18.89 3.87 -15.79
N GLY A 261 -17.57 3.99 -15.82
CA GLY A 261 -16.70 3.04 -16.49
C GLY A 261 -15.24 3.23 -16.12
N ALA A 262 -14.46 2.19 -16.35
CA ALA A 262 -13.05 2.11 -15.96
C ALA A 262 -12.28 1.25 -16.97
N ASP A 263 -11.00 1.03 -16.69
CA ASP A 263 -10.15 0.15 -17.48
C ASP A 263 -9.73 -1.09 -16.68
N TYR A 264 -9.25 -2.10 -17.41
CA TYR A 264 -8.64 -3.32 -16.87
C TYR A 264 -9.54 -4.09 -15.88
N ALA A 265 -10.74 -4.44 -16.33
CA ALA A 265 -11.72 -5.16 -15.53
C ALA A 265 -11.46 -6.66 -15.46
N VAL A 266 -11.52 -7.22 -14.25
CA VAL A 266 -11.46 -8.65 -13.95
C VAL A 266 -12.65 -9.04 -13.08
N GLY A 267 -13.52 -9.91 -13.57
CA GLY A 267 -14.70 -10.34 -12.83
C GLY A 267 -14.39 -11.39 -11.75
N TRP A 268 -15.09 -11.28 -10.62
CA TRP A 268 -14.98 -12.26 -9.51
C TRP A 268 -16.34 -12.73 -8.97
N LYS A 269 -17.45 -12.12 -9.36
CA LYS A 269 -18.81 -12.57 -9.00
C LYS A 269 -19.84 -12.19 -10.06
N ASP A 270 -20.93 -12.97 -10.11
CA ASP A 270 -22.13 -12.78 -10.94
C ASP A 270 -21.83 -12.47 -12.42
N GLY A 271 -20.94 -13.26 -13.03
CA GLY A 271 -20.67 -13.17 -14.47
C GLY A 271 -20.04 -11.85 -14.94
N GLY A 272 -19.47 -11.05 -14.03
CA GLY A 272 -18.84 -9.76 -14.35
C GLY A 272 -19.59 -8.53 -13.84
N LEU A 273 -20.63 -8.71 -13.00
CA LEU A 273 -21.26 -7.58 -12.31
C LEU A 273 -20.36 -6.98 -11.21
N TYR A 274 -19.52 -7.83 -10.59
CA TYR A 274 -18.55 -7.42 -9.59
C TYR A 274 -17.13 -7.64 -10.10
N LEU A 275 -16.38 -6.55 -10.13
CA LEU A 275 -15.10 -6.45 -10.83
C LEU A 275 -14.01 -5.97 -9.89
N PHE A 276 -12.77 -6.42 -10.12
CA PHE A 276 -11.59 -5.60 -9.90
C PHE A 276 -11.39 -4.72 -11.13
N HIS A 277 -11.15 -3.42 -10.99
CA HIS A 277 -10.84 -2.54 -12.11
C HIS A 277 -10.05 -1.31 -11.65
N SER A 278 -9.53 -0.52 -12.58
CA SER A 278 -8.90 0.76 -12.25
C SER A 278 -9.88 1.71 -11.55
N VAL A 279 -9.40 2.81 -10.99
CA VAL A 279 -10.25 3.96 -10.71
C VAL A 279 -11.13 4.31 -11.91
N ASP A 280 -12.35 4.78 -11.66
CA ASP A 280 -13.28 5.13 -12.74
C ASP A 280 -12.73 6.27 -13.61
N LYS A 281 -13.24 6.41 -14.83
CA LYS A 281 -13.03 7.56 -15.69
C LYS A 281 -14.14 8.59 -15.51
N GLU A 282 -13.83 9.85 -15.73
CA GLU A 282 -14.82 10.95 -15.70
C GLU A 282 -15.82 10.85 -16.86
N THR A 283 -15.37 10.33 -18.01
CA THR A 283 -16.20 10.04 -19.20
C THR A 283 -15.65 8.81 -19.93
N ASP A 284 -16.38 8.26 -20.89
CA ASP A 284 -15.97 7.07 -21.66
C ASP A 284 -14.58 7.22 -22.31
N SER A 285 -14.24 8.42 -22.79
CA SER A 285 -12.93 8.73 -23.37
C SER A 285 -12.15 9.75 -22.53
N GLY A 286 -12.55 9.95 -21.27
CA GLY A 286 -12.03 10.98 -20.38
C GLY A 286 -10.86 10.51 -19.52
N PRO A 287 -10.28 11.42 -18.73
CA PRO A 287 -9.25 11.06 -17.75
C PRO A 287 -9.86 10.22 -16.62
N TYR A 288 -8.97 9.57 -15.86
CA TYR A 288 -9.34 8.93 -14.61
C TYR A 288 -9.82 9.96 -13.58
N ALA A 289 -10.86 9.58 -12.83
CA ALA A 289 -11.51 10.43 -11.85
C ALA A 289 -10.62 10.63 -10.62
N LYS A 290 -9.98 11.80 -10.56
CA LYS A 290 -9.05 12.16 -9.47
C LYS A 290 -9.71 12.01 -8.10
N SER A 291 -10.97 12.42 -7.97
CA SER A 291 -11.73 12.34 -6.72
C SER A 291 -11.86 10.90 -6.17
N GLN A 292 -11.86 9.90 -7.04
CA GLN A 292 -11.89 8.48 -6.65
C GLN A 292 -10.48 7.95 -6.41
N GLY A 293 -9.53 8.30 -7.30
CA GLY A 293 -8.13 7.89 -7.15
C GLY A 293 -7.50 8.35 -5.84
N LEU A 294 -7.84 9.56 -5.36
CA LEU A 294 -7.36 10.07 -4.08
C LEU A 294 -7.93 9.35 -2.86
N LYS A 295 -8.94 8.48 -3.01
CA LYS A 295 -9.47 7.68 -1.90
C LYS A 295 -8.89 6.29 -1.79
N LEU A 296 -8.05 5.84 -2.73
CA LEU A 296 -7.48 4.49 -2.66
C LEU A 296 -6.70 4.30 -1.34
N GLY A 297 -7.06 3.26 -0.59
CA GLY A 297 -6.42 2.97 0.69
C GLY A 297 -6.86 3.84 1.87
N VAL A 298 -7.72 4.84 1.65
CA VAL A 298 -8.26 5.73 2.69
C VAL A 298 -9.47 5.07 3.36
N GLU A 299 -9.37 4.81 4.66
CA GLU A 299 -10.43 4.18 5.45
C GLU A 299 -11.71 5.03 5.49
N GLY A 300 -12.86 4.36 5.70
CA GLY A 300 -14.18 4.99 5.75
C GLY A 300 -15.05 4.69 4.53
N ASP A 301 -15.92 5.66 4.19
CA ASP A 301 -16.90 5.50 3.13
C ASP A 301 -16.23 5.32 1.76
N GLY A 302 -16.66 4.28 1.04
CA GLY A 302 -16.13 3.94 -0.27
C GLY A 302 -16.56 4.89 -1.37
N VAL A 303 -16.39 4.44 -2.61
CA VAL A 303 -16.72 5.22 -3.82
C VAL A 303 -17.48 4.42 -4.85
N SER A 304 -17.32 3.09 -4.87
CA SER A 304 -17.89 2.25 -5.91
C SER A 304 -19.35 1.86 -5.61
N HIS A 305 -19.97 1.20 -6.59
CA HIS A 305 -21.31 0.62 -6.45
C HIS A 305 -21.28 -0.86 -6.03
N GLY A 306 -20.10 -1.42 -5.71
CA GLY A 306 -19.92 -2.83 -5.37
C GLY A 306 -18.56 -3.40 -5.77
N CYS A 307 -17.99 -2.89 -6.86
CA CYS A 307 -16.68 -3.30 -7.37
C CYS A 307 -15.51 -2.87 -6.47
N ILE A 308 -14.34 -3.44 -6.74
CA ILE A 308 -13.09 -3.13 -6.04
C ILE A 308 -12.22 -2.32 -7.00
N GLN A 309 -12.08 -1.03 -6.71
CA GLN A 309 -11.25 -0.11 -7.47
C GLN A 309 -9.79 -0.20 -7.03
N LEU A 310 -8.87 -0.17 -7.99
CA LEU A 310 -7.43 -0.28 -7.78
C LEU A 310 -6.71 0.88 -8.46
N ALA A 311 -5.44 1.10 -8.10
CA ALA A 311 -4.55 1.94 -8.88
C ALA A 311 -4.41 1.37 -10.30
N ILE A 312 -4.16 2.24 -11.29
CA ILE A 312 -4.19 1.87 -12.71
C ILE A 312 -3.16 0.76 -13.04
N PRO A 313 -1.90 0.83 -12.58
CA PRO A 313 -0.94 -0.25 -12.83
C PRO A 313 -1.30 -1.56 -12.13
N ASP A 314 -1.91 -1.49 -10.95
CA ASP A 314 -2.34 -2.67 -10.19
C ASP A 314 -3.53 -3.36 -10.86
N ALA A 315 -4.51 -2.60 -11.36
CA ALA A 315 -5.63 -3.12 -12.14
C ALA A 315 -5.15 -3.76 -13.45
N LYS A 316 -4.25 -3.08 -14.18
CA LYS A 316 -3.65 -3.61 -15.42
C LYS A 316 -2.92 -4.92 -15.17
N TRP A 317 -2.13 -4.99 -14.10
CA TRP A 317 -1.41 -6.21 -13.72
C TRP A 317 -2.37 -7.36 -13.41
N PHE A 318 -3.44 -7.12 -12.65
CA PHE A 318 -4.50 -8.12 -12.44
C PHE A 318 -5.16 -8.55 -13.75
N PHE A 319 -5.49 -7.62 -14.63
CA PHE A 319 -6.09 -7.93 -15.94
C PHE A 319 -5.20 -8.84 -16.78
N GLU A 320 -3.89 -8.62 -16.76
CA GLU A 320 -2.92 -9.37 -17.57
C GLU A 320 -2.52 -10.72 -16.95
N GLN A 321 -2.43 -10.80 -15.61
CA GLN A 321 -1.83 -11.96 -14.96
C GLN A 321 -2.78 -12.80 -14.09
N LEU A 322 -3.89 -12.25 -13.59
CA LEU A 322 -4.75 -12.96 -12.63
C LEU A 322 -5.55 -14.06 -13.33
N PRO A 323 -5.27 -15.36 -13.08
CA PRO A 323 -5.96 -16.44 -13.77
C PRO A 323 -7.43 -16.56 -13.34
N THR A 324 -8.27 -17.09 -14.23
CA THR A 324 -9.62 -17.54 -13.88
C THR A 324 -9.55 -18.71 -12.89
N GLY A 325 -10.52 -18.79 -11.99
CA GLY A 325 -10.63 -19.84 -10.98
C GLY A 325 -9.83 -19.57 -9.71
N ILE A 326 -9.06 -18.47 -9.61
CA ILE A 326 -8.37 -18.10 -8.38
C ILE A 326 -9.38 -17.73 -7.29
N LEU A 327 -9.15 -18.24 -6.07
CA LEU A 327 -9.94 -17.95 -4.88
C LEU A 327 -9.87 -16.46 -4.54
N VAL A 328 -11.03 -15.84 -4.29
CA VAL A 328 -11.17 -14.46 -3.81
C VAL A 328 -11.97 -14.48 -2.51
N THR A 329 -11.35 -14.09 -1.40
CA THR A 329 -12.02 -13.93 -0.11
C THR A 329 -12.24 -12.45 0.16
N ILE A 330 -13.47 -12.05 0.45
CA ILE A 330 -13.81 -10.68 0.81
C ILE A 330 -14.25 -10.66 2.25
N ASN A 331 -13.48 -9.90 3.05
CA ASN A 331 -13.68 -9.72 4.47
C ASN A 331 -13.98 -8.26 4.77
N GLU A 332 -14.56 -8.04 5.95
CA GLU A 332 -14.72 -6.71 6.51
C GLU A 332 -13.40 -5.95 6.68
#